data_AF-D1KAP0-F1
#
_entry.id   AF-D1KAP0-F1
#
_cell.length_a   1.000
_cell.length_b   1.000
_cell.length_c   1.000
_cell.angle_alpha   90.00
_cell.angle_beta   90.00
_cell.angle_gamma   90.00
#
_symmetry.space_group_name_H-M   'P 1'
#
loop_
_entity.id
_entity.type
_entity.pdbx_description
1 polymer ?
#
loop_
_entity_poly.entity_id
_entity_poly.type
_entity_poly.pdbx_seq_one_letter_code
_entity_poly.pdbx_strand_id
1 'polypeptide(L)'
;MYKQLTSEERYYIATCLRQGLSKNQIAKQLNRSHTTITREIDRNTGGRGYRYLQAHAFAGQRHGAKNKATKLNDSIKKLITKYIKLDWSPEQVCGRLSKENVINLHHETVYRYILKNKQLGGKLYKHLRHQGKAYRKRYGYPNNRGAIPNRVDIDQRPWAVNNRLVFGHWEADTIIGKDRQGGIVTLDERVTKLRLAYPVDSRHMSKVSAAICASTKNHWVVLLIQLLMTTAKSLLIIK
;
A
#
# COMPACT_ATOMS: atom_id res chain seq x y z
N MET A 1 33.58 -6.52 14.18
CA MET A 1 32.79 -5.85 13.12
C MET A 1 32.89 -4.34 13.30
N TYR A 2 33.28 -3.58 12.27
CA TYR A 2 33.42 -2.13 12.37
C TYR A 2 32.04 -1.43 12.35
N LYS A 3 31.74 -0.62 13.38
CA LYS A 3 30.46 0.10 13.52
C LYS A 3 30.67 1.59 13.28
N GLN A 4 29.95 2.16 12.31
CA GLN A 4 29.97 3.60 12.03
C GLN A 4 29.44 4.39 13.23
N LEU A 5 29.85 5.66 13.35
CA LEU A 5 29.29 6.56 14.35
C LEU A 5 27.84 6.91 14.00
N THR A 6 26.95 6.90 14.99
CA THR A 6 25.54 7.27 14.83
C THR A 6 25.35 8.80 14.82
N SER A 7 24.11 9.28 14.68
CA SER A 7 23.83 10.72 14.77
C SER A 7 23.99 11.21 16.21
N GLU A 8 23.56 10.41 17.16
CA GLU A 8 23.60 10.66 18.60
C GLU A 8 25.04 10.71 19.11
N GLU A 9 25.89 9.78 18.67
CA GLU A 9 27.31 9.79 19.01
C GLU A 9 28.00 11.07 18.49
N ARG A 10 27.63 11.57 17.30
CA ARG A 10 28.16 12.85 16.77
C ARG A 10 27.64 14.05 17.55
N TYR A 11 26.39 14.03 17.98
CA TYR A 11 25.82 15.05 18.85
C TYR A 11 26.57 15.13 20.19
N TYR A 12 26.89 13.97 20.76
CA TYR A 12 27.70 13.87 21.96
C TYR A 12 29.11 14.45 21.74
N ILE A 13 29.80 14.05 20.67
CA ILE A 13 31.13 14.59 20.31
C ILE A 13 31.07 16.13 20.20
N ALA A 14 30.07 16.68 19.52
CA ALA A 14 29.91 18.13 19.38
C ALA A 14 29.65 18.86 20.71
N THR A 15 29.01 18.18 21.67
CA THR A 15 28.76 18.72 23.02
C THR A 15 30.04 18.71 23.85
N CYS A 16 30.77 17.61 23.84
CA CYS A 16 32.03 17.49 24.57
C CYS A 16 33.11 18.44 24.04
N LEU A 17 33.18 18.65 22.73
CA LEU A 17 34.11 19.62 22.14
C LEU A 17 33.81 21.06 22.57
N ARG A 18 32.53 21.43 22.73
CA ARG A 18 32.14 22.74 23.28
C ARG A 18 32.52 22.90 24.75
N GLN A 19 32.58 21.80 25.49
CA GLN A 19 33.02 21.77 26.89
C GLN A 19 34.55 21.73 27.04
N GLY A 20 35.32 21.71 25.94
CA GLY A 20 36.78 21.66 25.98
C GLY A 20 37.37 20.30 26.36
N LEU A 21 36.58 19.21 26.31
CA LEU A 21 37.06 17.86 26.59
C LEU A 21 38.05 17.39 25.52
N SER A 22 39.08 16.65 25.94
CA SER A 22 40.07 16.08 25.04
C SER A 22 39.49 14.94 24.19
N LYS A 23 40.02 14.74 22.97
CA LYS A 23 39.62 13.63 22.07
C LYS A 23 39.74 12.25 22.77
N ASN A 24 40.71 12.09 23.67
CA ASN A 24 40.90 10.87 24.47
C ASN A 24 39.78 10.64 25.49
N GLN A 25 39.31 11.68 26.16
CA GLN A 25 38.19 11.57 27.11
C GLN A 25 36.89 11.22 26.37
N ILE A 26 36.63 11.88 25.24
CA ILE A 26 35.46 11.60 24.39
C ILE A 26 35.47 10.14 23.93
N ALA A 27 36.63 9.64 23.50
CA ALA A 27 36.81 8.25 23.08
C ALA A 27 36.51 7.25 24.20
N LYS A 28 37.01 7.51 25.42
CA LYS A 28 36.70 6.68 26.60
C LYS A 28 35.22 6.68 26.94
N GLN A 29 34.58 7.85 26.95
CA GLN A 29 33.16 8.01 27.29
C GLN A 29 32.23 7.30 26.28
N LEU A 30 32.54 7.38 24.97
CA LEU A 30 31.78 6.70 23.92
C LEU A 30 32.16 5.22 23.75
N ASN A 31 33.13 4.72 24.50
CA ASN A 31 33.73 3.39 24.30
C ASN A 31 34.16 3.15 22.83
N ARG A 32 34.82 4.16 22.24
CA ARG A 32 35.36 4.11 20.87
C ARG A 32 36.88 4.31 20.89
N SER A 33 37.56 3.85 19.84
CA SER A 33 38.99 4.12 19.70
C SER A 33 39.25 5.62 19.52
N HIS A 34 40.30 6.14 20.16
CA HIS A 34 40.79 7.51 19.94
C HIS A 34 40.95 7.84 18.45
N THR A 35 41.50 6.92 17.66
CA THR A 35 41.68 7.11 16.21
C THR A 35 40.36 7.29 15.46
N THR A 36 39.26 6.71 15.96
CA THR A 36 37.92 6.87 15.36
C THR A 36 37.40 8.28 15.59
N ILE A 37 37.53 8.80 16.82
CA ILE A 37 37.12 10.16 17.18
C ILE A 37 37.97 11.19 16.42
N THR A 38 39.29 11.01 16.38
CA THR A 38 40.19 11.89 15.63
C THR A 38 39.84 11.92 14.15
N ARG A 39 39.73 10.76 13.49
CA ARG A 39 39.34 10.69 12.08
C ARG A 39 37.95 11.26 11.81
N GLU A 40 37.01 11.08 12.74
CA GLU A 40 35.67 11.67 12.61
C GLU A 40 35.75 13.19 12.63
N ILE A 41 36.45 13.78 13.61
CA ILE A 41 36.58 15.23 13.74
C ILE A 41 37.30 15.80 12.51
N ASP A 42 38.46 15.23 12.16
CA ASP A 42 39.31 15.77 11.10
C ASP A 42 38.61 15.73 9.73
N ARG A 43 37.83 14.68 9.46
CA ARG A 43 37.12 14.52 8.17
C ARG A 43 35.80 15.27 8.07
N ASN A 44 35.26 15.74 9.19
CA ASN A 44 33.89 16.28 9.24
C ASN A 44 33.78 17.70 9.79
N THR A 45 34.89 18.27 10.23
CA THR A 45 34.97 19.67 10.64
C THR A 45 34.87 20.58 9.41
N GLY A 46 34.07 21.64 9.50
CA GLY A 46 33.93 22.63 8.43
C GLY A 46 34.61 23.94 8.82
N GLY A 47 34.48 24.97 7.99
CA GLY A 47 35.12 26.28 8.25
C GLY A 47 34.65 26.98 9.53
N ARG A 48 33.51 26.60 10.09
CA ARG A 48 32.97 27.10 11.37
C ARG A 48 33.11 26.10 12.53
N GLY A 49 34.00 25.12 12.40
CA GLY A 49 34.21 24.07 13.40
C GLY A 49 33.34 22.83 13.20
N TYR A 50 33.31 21.97 14.23
CA TYR A 50 32.62 20.69 14.20
C TYR A 50 31.15 20.84 14.57
N ARG A 51 30.23 20.46 13.67
CA ARG A 51 28.77 20.46 13.89
C ARG A 51 28.21 19.09 13.55
N TYR A 52 27.41 18.50 14.45
CA TYR A 52 26.97 17.11 14.33
C TYR A 52 26.12 16.82 13.08
N LEU A 53 25.18 17.70 12.72
CA LEU A 53 24.36 17.55 11.50
C LEU A 53 25.22 17.59 10.22
N GLN A 54 26.18 18.50 10.18
CA GLN A 54 27.14 18.61 9.08
C GLN A 54 28.01 17.35 8.99
N ALA A 55 28.53 16.89 10.13
CA ALA A 55 29.37 15.70 10.19
C ALA A 55 28.61 14.45 9.73
N HIS A 56 27.34 14.33 10.11
CA HIS A 56 26.47 13.26 9.63
C HIS A 56 26.26 13.35 8.11
N ALA A 57 25.99 14.54 7.58
CA ALA A 57 25.82 14.77 6.15
C ALA A 57 27.08 14.43 5.35
N PHE A 58 28.26 14.88 5.78
CA PHE A 58 29.55 14.57 5.13
C PHE A 58 29.89 13.08 5.16
N ALA A 59 29.63 12.41 6.29
CA ALA A 59 29.77 10.97 6.38
C ALA A 59 28.83 10.23 5.40
N GLY A 60 27.58 10.69 5.30
CA GLY A 60 26.59 10.17 4.34
C GLY A 60 27.00 10.39 2.88
N GLN A 61 27.43 11.60 2.52
CA GLN A 61 27.92 11.93 1.18
C GLN A 61 29.11 11.07 0.78
N ARG A 62 30.13 10.92 1.65
CA ARG A 62 31.26 10.03 1.39
C ARG A 62 30.82 8.58 1.23
N HIS A 63 29.86 8.12 2.04
CA HIS A 63 29.34 6.76 1.90
C HIS A 63 28.60 6.57 0.56
N GLY A 64 27.85 7.57 0.12
CA GLY A 64 27.17 7.59 -1.18
C GLY A 64 28.13 7.64 -2.37
N ALA A 65 29.22 8.40 -2.25
CA ALA A 65 30.23 8.58 -3.29
C ALA A 65 31.22 7.40 -3.42
N LYS A 66 31.11 6.37 -2.56
CA LYS A 66 31.94 5.17 -2.72
C LYS A 66 31.67 4.53 -4.07
N ASN A 67 32.74 4.24 -4.81
CA ASN A 67 32.65 3.46 -6.04
C ASN A 67 32.05 2.10 -5.74
N LYS A 68 30.84 1.85 -6.27
CA LYS A 68 30.16 0.56 -6.18
C LYS A 68 30.32 -0.14 -7.52
N ALA A 69 30.99 -1.29 -7.52
CA ALA A 69 31.03 -2.16 -8.69
C ALA A 69 29.60 -2.54 -9.06
N THR A 70 29.09 -1.95 -10.13
CA THR A 70 27.71 -2.13 -10.56
C THR A 70 27.76 -2.94 -11.84
N LYS A 71 27.22 -4.17 -11.81
CA LYS A 71 27.11 -5.04 -12.99
C LYS A 71 26.23 -4.43 -14.10
N LEU A 72 25.36 -3.50 -13.74
CA LEU A 72 24.34 -2.93 -14.61
C LEU A 72 24.83 -1.63 -15.27
N ASN A 73 25.67 -1.77 -16.29
CA ASN A 73 26.18 -0.66 -17.11
C ASN A 73 25.10 -0.18 -18.09
N ASP A 74 25.26 1.02 -18.66
CA ASP A 74 24.26 1.57 -19.57
C ASP A 74 24.08 0.77 -20.86
N SER A 75 25.13 0.10 -21.36
CA SER A 75 25.05 -0.87 -22.46
C SER A 75 24.12 -2.04 -22.11
N ILE A 76 24.29 -2.62 -20.92
CA ILE A 76 23.46 -3.73 -20.42
C ILE A 76 22.02 -3.28 -20.20
N LYS A 77 21.79 -2.07 -19.67
CA LYS A 77 20.43 -1.51 -19.52
C LYS A 77 19.73 -1.38 -20.88
N LYS A 78 20.44 -0.92 -21.91
CA LYS A 78 19.89 -0.84 -23.27
C LYS A 78 19.50 -2.22 -23.81
N LEU A 79 20.34 -3.23 -23.62
CA LEU A 79 20.04 -4.62 -24.02
C LEU A 79 18.82 -5.18 -23.27
N ILE A 80 18.79 -5.05 -21.94
CA ILE A 80 17.63 -5.49 -21.13
C ILE A 80 16.36 -4.77 -21.61
N THR A 81 16.44 -3.47 -21.82
CA THR A 81 15.29 -2.66 -22.30
C THR A 81 14.79 -3.16 -23.66
N LYS A 82 15.71 -3.52 -24.57
CA LYS A 82 15.37 -4.11 -25.88
C LYS A 82 14.61 -5.42 -25.72
N TYR A 83 15.12 -6.37 -24.94
CA TYR A 83 14.43 -7.66 -24.76
C TYR A 83 13.10 -7.54 -24.01
N ILE A 84 13.03 -6.69 -22.99
CA ILE A 84 11.78 -6.46 -22.26
C ILE A 84 10.71 -5.86 -23.19
N LYS A 85 11.07 -4.97 -24.11
CA LYS A 85 10.11 -4.44 -25.12
C LYS A 85 9.64 -5.48 -26.13
N LEU A 86 10.34 -6.61 -26.26
CA LEU A 86 9.92 -7.78 -27.04
C LEU A 86 9.07 -8.76 -26.20
N ASP A 87 8.63 -8.34 -25.00
CA ASP A 87 7.83 -9.10 -24.05
C ASP A 87 8.52 -10.37 -23.48
N TRP A 88 9.86 -10.37 -23.43
CA TRP A 88 10.63 -11.42 -22.77
C TRP A 88 10.51 -11.31 -21.25
N SER A 89 10.43 -12.46 -20.55
CA SER A 89 10.47 -12.45 -19.08
C SER A 89 11.86 -12.08 -18.55
N PRO A 90 11.97 -11.46 -17.37
CA PRO A 90 13.26 -11.20 -16.73
C PRO A 90 14.17 -12.43 -16.61
N GLU A 91 13.61 -13.63 -16.39
CA GLU A 91 14.42 -14.87 -16.39
C GLU A 91 14.93 -15.21 -17.79
N GLN A 92 14.10 -15.06 -18.83
CA GLN A 92 14.51 -15.29 -20.22
C GLN A 92 15.62 -14.32 -20.65
N VAL A 93 15.53 -13.05 -20.25
CA VAL A 93 16.58 -12.05 -20.51
C VAL A 93 17.89 -12.47 -19.84
N CYS A 94 17.86 -12.84 -18.56
CA CYS A 94 19.04 -13.31 -17.85
C CYS A 94 19.64 -14.57 -18.49
N GLY A 95 18.80 -15.56 -18.83
CA GLY A 95 19.24 -16.78 -19.50
C GLY A 95 19.89 -16.51 -20.85
N ARG A 96 19.34 -15.58 -21.64
CA ARG A 96 19.92 -15.17 -22.93
C ARG A 96 21.26 -14.48 -22.77
N LEU A 97 21.36 -13.51 -21.87
CA LEU A 97 22.59 -12.77 -21.61
C LEU A 97 23.71 -13.68 -21.09
N SER A 98 23.37 -14.69 -20.29
CA SER A 98 24.32 -15.71 -19.83
C SER A 98 24.77 -16.61 -20.98
N LYS A 99 23.85 -17.03 -21.87
CA LYS A 99 24.17 -17.91 -23.01
C LYS A 99 25.05 -17.21 -24.05
N GLU A 100 24.87 -15.91 -24.23
CA GLU A 100 25.69 -15.09 -25.14
C GLU A 100 27.00 -14.60 -24.49
N ASN A 101 27.35 -15.06 -23.29
CA ASN A 101 28.53 -14.65 -22.54
C ASN A 101 28.67 -13.13 -22.34
N VAL A 102 27.55 -12.39 -22.34
CA VAL A 102 27.55 -10.94 -22.12
C VAL A 102 27.69 -10.65 -20.63
N ILE A 103 26.82 -11.22 -19.80
CA ILE A 103 26.85 -11.05 -18.34
C ILE A 103 25.98 -12.08 -17.63
N ASN A 104 26.41 -12.51 -16.43
CA ASN A 104 25.57 -13.31 -15.54
C ASN A 104 24.89 -12.41 -14.48
N LEU A 105 23.56 -12.35 -14.55
CA LEU A 105 22.69 -11.54 -13.69
C LEU A 105 21.58 -12.41 -13.10
N HIS A 106 21.28 -12.20 -11.82
CA HIS A 106 20.04 -12.70 -11.23
C HIS A 106 18.84 -11.88 -11.73
N HIS A 107 17.72 -12.55 -12.04
CA HIS A 107 16.49 -11.92 -12.58
C HIS A 107 15.95 -10.79 -11.69
N GLU A 108 16.17 -10.87 -10.37
CA GLU A 108 15.85 -9.79 -9.43
C GLU A 108 16.54 -8.46 -9.75
N THR A 109 17.72 -8.49 -10.38
CA THR A 109 18.41 -7.27 -10.82
C THR A 109 17.64 -6.58 -11.95
N VAL A 110 17.05 -7.37 -12.85
CA VAL A 110 16.19 -6.88 -13.93
C VAL A 110 14.87 -6.36 -13.37
N TYR A 111 14.27 -7.05 -12.40
CA TYR A 111 13.07 -6.56 -11.70
C TYR A 111 13.31 -5.21 -11.01
N ARG A 112 14.40 -5.07 -10.24
CA ARG A 112 14.77 -3.80 -9.60
C ARG A 112 14.99 -2.67 -10.61
N TYR A 113 15.60 -2.97 -11.76
CA TYR A 113 15.76 -2.00 -12.85
C TYR A 113 14.41 -1.54 -13.41
N ILE A 114 13.50 -2.47 -13.70
CA ILE A 114 12.16 -2.15 -14.22
C ILE A 114 11.34 -1.36 -13.20
N LEU A 115 11.42 -1.71 -11.92
CA LEU A 115 10.72 -1.00 -10.85
C LEU A 115 11.25 0.43 -10.69
N LYS A 116 12.57 0.62 -10.74
CA LYS A 116 13.19 1.96 -10.74
C LYS A 116 12.76 2.77 -11.96
N ASN A 117 12.69 2.15 -13.14
CA ASN A 117 12.16 2.81 -14.35
C ASN A 117 10.70 3.25 -14.15
N LYS A 118 9.86 2.42 -13.55
CA LYS A 118 8.47 2.76 -13.22
C LYS A 118 8.38 3.95 -12.25
N GLN A 119 9.20 3.98 -11.20
CA GLN A 119 9.25 5.09 -10.24
C GLN A 119 9.63 6.42 -10.91
N LEU A 120 10.44 6.37 -11.98
CA LEU A 120 10.81 7.52 -12.80
C LEU A 120 9.79 7.83 -13.93
N GLY A 121 8.60 7.23 -13.90
CA GLY A 121 7.53 7.46 -14.90
C GLY A 121 7.64 6.60 -16.17
N GLY A 122 8.61 5.68 -16.23
CA GLY A 122 8.80 4.78 -17.35
C GLY A 122 7.75 3.67 -17.44
N LYS A 123 7.58 3.11 -18.65
CA LYS A 123 6.51 2.15 -18.98
C LYS A 123 6.98 0.71 -19.15
N LEU A 124 8.24 0.38 -18.82
CA LEU A 124 8.79 -0.97 -19.04
C LEU A 124 8.00 -2.07 -18.32
N TYR A 125 7.45 -1.76 -17.14
CA TYR A 125 6.67 -2.72 -16.37
C TYR A 125 5.42 -3.23 -17.11
N LYS A 126 4.92 -2.52 -18.13
CA LYS A 126 3.75 -2.93 -18.94
C LYS A 126 4.03 -4.11 -19.87
N HIS A 127 5.31 -4.36 -20.17
CA HIS A 127 5.75 -5.50 -20.98
C HIS A 127 5.96 -6.78 -20.15
N LEU A 128 5.85 -6.68 -18.82
CA LEU A 128 5.83 -7.87 -17.97
C LEU A 128 4.49 -8.57 -18.11
N ARG A 129 4.49 -9.91 -18.10
CA ARG A 129 3.27 -10.75 -18.21
C ARG A 129 2.16 -10.36 -17.23
N HIS A 130 2.53 -9.95 -16.01
CA HIS A 130 1.57 -9.52 -14.99
C HIS A 130 1.39 -7.99 -14.95
N GLN A 131 2.13 -7.23 -15.76
CA GLN A 131 2.07 -5.76 -15.84
C GLN A 131 2.21 -5.05 -14.48
N GLY A 132 2.91 -5.68 -13.54
CA GLY A 132 3.03 -5.18 -12.16
C GLY A 132 1.76 -5.30 -11.32
N LYS A 133 0.77 -6.13 -11.71
CA LYS A 133 -0.39 -6.47 -10.89
C LYS A 133 -0.03 -7.58 -9.91
N ALA A 134 -0.52 -7.45 -8.67
CA ALA A 134 -0.28 -8.42 -7.60
C ALA A 134 -0.92 -9.79 -7.89
N TYR A 135 -2.02 -9.82 -8.64
CA TYR A 135 -2.76 -11.03 -8.93
C TYR A 135 -2.94 -11.23 -10.44
N ARG A 136 -2.80 -12.49 -10.88
CA ARG A 136 -3.13 -12.90 -12.24
C ARG A 136 -4.65 -12.94 -12.38
N LYS A 137 -5.20 -12.34 -13.44
CA LYS A 137 -6.62 -12.53 -13.77
C LYS A 137 -6.85 -14.03 -14.01
N ARG A 138 -7.81 -14.62 -13.27
CA ARG A 138 -8.26 -15.99 -13.54
C ARG A 138 -9.07 -15.97 -14.82
N TYR A 139 -8.52 -16.56 -15.88
CA TYR A 139 -9.22 -16.85 -17.13
C TYR A 139 -9.62 -18.33 -17.14
N GLY A 140 -10.72 -18.68 -17.81
CA GLY A 140 -11.03 -20.07 -18.14
C GLY A 140 -11.95 -20.85 -17.20
N TYR A 141 -12.58 -20.22 -16.20
CA TYR A 141 -13.73 -20.81 -15.51
C TYR A 141 -14.96 -19.96 -15.79
N PRO A 142 -15.91 -20.44 -16.61
CA PRO A 142 -17.24 -19.86 -16.65
C PRO A 142 -17.78 -19.87 -15.23
N ASN A 143 -18.18 -18.71 -14.73
CA ASN A 143 -18.86 -18.64 -13.45
C ASN A 143 -20.26 -19.24 -13.66
N ASN A 144 -20.41 -20.56 -13.55
CA ASN A 144 -21.67 -21.30 -13.73
C ASN A 144 -22.75 -20.95 -12.69
N ARG A 145 -22.52 -19.94 -11.84
CA ARG A 145 -23.46 -19.51 -10.79
C ARG A 145 -24.62 -18.67 -11.33
N GLY A 146 -24.67 -18.42 -12.64
CA GLY A 146 -25.65 -17.52 -13.25
C GLY A 146 -25.41 -16.06 -12.85
N ALA A 147 -25.68 -15.12 -13.75
CA ALA A 147 -25.84 -13.73 -13.34
C ALA A 147 -27.22 -13.58 -12.67
N ILE A 148 -27.35 -12.68 -11.69
CA ILE A 148 -28.66 -12.34 -11.12
C ILE A 148 -29.51 -11.75 -12.25
N PRO A 149 -30.64 -12.36 -12.62
CA PRO A 149 -31.51 -11.84 -13.68
C PRO A 149 -31.98 -10.42 -13.32
N ASN A 150 -32.02 -9.52 -14.31
CA ASN A 150 -32.45 -8.13 -14.13
C ASN A 150 -31.72 -7.37 -13.00
N ARG A 151 -30.45 -7.72 -12.74
CA ARG A 151 -29.62 -6.94 -11.82
C ARG A 151 -29.44 -5.53 -12.37
N VAL A 152 -29.93 -4.54 -11.63
CA VAL A 152 -29.59 -3.13 -11.82
C VAL A 152 -28.21 -2.90 -11.20
N ASP A 153 -27.28 -2.33 -11.97
CA ASP A 153 -25.95 -2.06 -11.45
C ASP A 153 -25.97 -0.90 -10.44
N ILE A 154 -25.04 -0.92 -9.48
CA ILE A 154 -24.98 0.11 -8.43
C ILE A 154 -24.73 1.51 -9.03
N ASP A 155 -24.04 1.56 -10.16
CA ASP A 155 -23.74 2.80 -10.89
C ASP A 155 -24.99 3.43 -11.53
N GLN A 156 -26.06 2.65 -11.76
CA GLN A 156 -27.34 3.15 -12.28
C GLN A 156 -28.23 3.77 -11.20
N ARG A 157 -27.78 3.77 -9.94
CA ARG A 157 -28.54 4.32 -8.82
C ARG A 157 -28.68 5.84 -8.96
N PRO A 158 -29.87 6.42 -8.72
CA PRO A 158 -30.07 7.87 -8.83
C PRO A 158 -29.14 8.66 -7.90
N TRP A 159 -28.72 9.85 -8.35
CA TRP A 159 -27.80 10.72 -7.62
C TRP A 159 -28.23 10.99 -6.17
N ALA A 160 -29.53 11.21 -5.93
CA ALA A 160 -30.06 11.47 -4.59
C ALA A 160 -29.84 10.29 -3.61
N VAL A 161 -29.88 9.05 -4.09
CA VAL A 161 -29.66 7.84 -3.29
C VAL A 161 -28.17 7.61 -3.02
N ASN A 162 -27.32 7.89 -4.02
CA ASN A 162 -25.87 7.82 -3.85
C ASN A 162 -25.38 8.81 -2.77
N ASN A 163 -25.94 10.01 -2.76
CA ASN A 163 -25.65 11.04 -1.76
C ASN A 163 -26.46 10.91 -0.46
N ARG A 164 -27.22 9.82 -0.28
CA ARG A 164 -27.99 9.54 0.96
C ARG A 164 -28.98 10.66 1.33
N LEU A 165 -29.61 11.28 0.34
CA LEU A 165 -30.56 12.38 0.53
C LEU A 165 -32.02 11.91 0.67
N VAL A 166 -32.30 10.64 0.37
CA VAL A 166 -33.65 10.07 0.35
C VAL A 166 -33.69 8.83 1.23
N PHE A 167 -34.63 8.83 2.18
CA PHE A 167 -34.93 7.70 3.05
C PHE A 167 -35.64 6.57 2.29
N GLY A 168 -35.46 5.32 2.73
CA GLY A 168 -36.17 4.15 2.20
C GLY A 168 -35.34 3.33 1.21
N HIS A 169 -34.05 3.63 1.10
CA HIS A 169 -33.11 2.84 0.31
C HIS A 169 -32.28 1.95 1.23
N TRP A 170 -32.63 0.67 1.22
CA TRP A 170 -32.02 -0.35 2.06
C TRP A 170 -30.89 -1.09 1.33
N GLU A 171 -29.84 -1.42 2.06
CA GLU A 171 -28.77 -2.30 1.60
C GLU A 171 -28.83 -3.62 2.37
N ALA A 172 -29.01 -4.70 1.63
CA ALA A 172 -29.01 -6.05 2.18
C ALA A 172 -27.62 -6.66 2.04
N ASP A 173 -27.07 -7.15 3.14
CA ASP A 173 -25.88 -8.00 3.15
C ASP A 173 -26.18 -9.32 3.87
N THR A 174 -25.34 -10.33 3.67
CA THR A 174 -25.47 -11.62 4.33
C THR A 174 -24.13 -12.10 4.85
N ILE A 175 -24.02 -12.13 6.18
CA ILE A 175 -22.88 -12.72 6.88
C ILE A 175 -23.08 -14.23 6.89
N ILE A 176 -22.13 -14.97 6.33
CA ILE A 176 -22.18 -16.43 6.27
C ILE A 176 -21.47 -17.01 7.49
N GLY A 177 -22.14 -17.95 8.19
CA GLY A 177 -21.56 -18.62 9.35
C GLY A 177 -20.41 -19.57 9.01
N LYS A 178 -19.73 -20.06 10.05
CA LYS A 178 -18.64 -21.03 9.92
C LYS A 178 -19.11 -22.27 9.14
N ASP A 179 -18.23 -22.80 8.29
CA ASP A 179 -18.52 -23.96 7.44
C ASP A 179 -19.75 -23.79 6.52
N ARG A 180 -20.13 -22.53 6.25
CA ARG A 180 -21.32 -22.15 5.47
C ARG A 180 -22.64 -22.62 6.08
N GLN A 181 -22.65 -22.92 7.38
CA GLN A 181 -23.84 -23.26 8.14
C GLN A 181 -24.44 -21.99 8.73
N GLY A 182 -25.73 -21.75 8.46
CA GLY A 182 -26.40 -20.55 8.91
C GLY A 182 -25.83 -19.24 8.36
N GLY A 183 -26.39 -18.15 8.84
CA GLY A 183 -25.95 -16.80 8.54
C GLY A 183 -26.80 -15.76 9.24
N ILE A 184 -26.44 -14.50 9.04
CA ILE A 184 -27.22 -13.35 9.49
C ILE A 184 -27.44 -12.47 8.27
N VAL A 185 -28.69 -12.15 7.99
CA VAL A 185 -29.05 -11.15 6.98
C VAL A 185 -29.11 -9.79 7.68
N THR A 186 -28.43 -8.80 7.12
CA THR A 186 -28.45 -7.43 7.62
C THR A 186 -29.09 -6.51 6.59
N LEU A 187 -29.98 -5.63 7.04
CA LEU A 187 -30.57 -4.57 6.24
C LEU A 187 -30.19 -3.23 6.84
N ASP A 188 -29.50 -2.42 6.06
CA ASP A 188 -29.04 -1.09 6.45
C ASP A 188 -29.77 0.00 5.69
N GLU A 189 -30.46 0.88 6.41
CA GLU A 189 -31.05 2.07 5.82
C GLU A 189 -29.96 3.14 5.63
N ARG A 190 -29.79 3.62 4.39
CA ARG A 190 -28.60 4.39 4.01
C ARG A 190 -28.53 5.78 4.64
N VAL A 191 -29.65 6.39 5.03
CA VAL A 191 -29.71 7.75 5.59
C VAL A 191 -29.59 7.71 7.11
N THR A 192 -30.53 7.03 7.76
CA THR A 192 -30.66 6.91 9.22
C THR A 192 -29.63 5.98 9.84
N LYS A 193 -28.98 5.12 9.04
CA LYS A 193 -28.08 4.05 9.51
C LYS A 193 -28.75 3.03 10.42
N LEU A 194 -30.09 2.98 10.41
CA LEU A 194 -30.83 1.92 11.08
C LEU A 194 -30.43 0.57 10.47
N ARG A 195 -29.93 -0.32 11.33
CA ARG A 195 -29.56 -1.68 10.98
C ARG A 195 -30.59 -2.65 11.56
N LEU A 196 -31.13 -3.50 10.71
CA LEU A 196 -31.91 -4.66 11.09
C LEU A 196 -31.07 -5.92 10.84
N ALA A 197 -31.02 -6.84 11.79
CA ALA A 197 -30.25 -8.08 11.66
C ALA A 197 -31.11 -9.28 12.04
N TYR A 198 -31.15 -10.29 11.17
CA TYR A 198 -31.99 -11.47 11.34
C TYR A 198 -31.20 -12.75 11.10
N PRO A 199 -31.25 -13.73 12.02
CA PRO A 199 -30.60 -15.02 11.79
C PRO A 199 -31.32 -15.80 10.68
N VAL A 200 -30.55 -16.54 9.89
CA VAL A 200 -31.03 -17.44 8.85
C VAL A 200 -30.32 -18.79 8.94
N ASP A 201 -31.05 -19.88 8.76
CA ASP A 201 -30.49 -21.23 8.86
C ASP A 201 -29.61 -21.60 7.66
N SER A 202 -29.77 -20.91 6.52
CA SER A 202 -28.96 -21.14 5.33
C SER A 202 -28.87 -19.92 4.42
N ARG A 203 -27.82 -19.88 3.59
CA ARG A 203 -27.61 -18.85 2.55
C ARG A 203 -28.49 -19.01 1.30
N HIS A 204 -29.42 -19.96 1.29
CA HIS A 204 -30.29 -20.19 0.14
C HIS A 204 -31.23 -19.00 -0.05
N MET A 205 -31.45 -18.60 -1.30
CA MET A 205 -32.24 -17.42 -1.67
C MET A 205 -33.63 -17.44 -1.04
N SER A 206 -34.28 -18.61 -0.94
CA SER A 206 -35.60 -18.76 -0.33
C SER A 206 -35.62 -18.36 1.15
N LYS A 207 -34.61 -18.78 1.93
CA LYS A 207 -34.52 -18.46 3.36
C LYS A 207 -34.13 -17.00 3.59
N VAL A 208 -33.19 -16.48 2.81
CA VAL A 208 -32.75 -15.08 2.88
C VAL A 208 -33.89 -14.13 2.51
N SER A 209 -34.59 -14.38 1.40
CA SER A 209 -35.74 -13.55 0.98
C SER A 209 -36.88 -13.57 1.99
N ALA A 210 -37.21 -14.72 2.56
CA ALA A 210 -38.22 -14.82 3.62
C ALA A 210 -37.84 -13.99 4.85
N ALA A 211 -36.57 -14.02 5.28
CA ALA A 211 -36.10 -13.20 6.40
C ALA A 211 -36.14 -11.69 6.10
N ILE A 212 -35.80 -11.27 4.87
CA ILE A 212 -35.93 -9.88 4.43
C ILE A 212 -37.41 -9.42 4.44
N CYS A 213 -38.32 -10.26 3.96
CA CYS A 213 -39.75 -9.96 4.00
C CYS A 213 -40.29 -9.90 5.44
N ALA A 214 -39.84 -10.77 6.33
CA ALA A 214 -40.28 -10.77 7.73
C ALA A 214 -39.76 -9.54 8.50
N SER A 215 -38.50 -9.17 8.28
CA SER A 215 -37.85 -8.03 8.93
C SER A 215 -38.47 -6.68 8.60
N THR A 216 -38.91 -6.51 7.36
CA THR A 216 -39.57 -5.29 6.90
C THR A 216 -41.02 -5.17 7.36
N LYS A 217 -41.72 -6.30 7.58
CA LYS A 217 -43.12 -6.32 8.04
C LYS A 217 -43.29 -6.15 9.56
N ASN A 218 -42.37 -6.69 10.35
CA ASN A 218 -42.55 -6.79 11.80
C ASN A 218 -42.02 -5.58 12.61
N HIS A 219 -41.40 -4.59 11.96
CA HIS A 219 -40.84 -3.44 12.66
C HIS A 219 -41.71 -2.20 12.52
N TRP A 220 -42.55 -1.95 13.54
CA TRP A 220 -43.32 -0.71 13.70
C TRP A 220 -42.44 0.55 13.66
N VAL A 221 -41.16 0.44 14.05
CA VAL A 221 -40.15 1.51 13.94
C VAL A 221 -39.90 1.93 12.49
N VAL A 222 -39.91 0.99 11.53
CA VAL A 222 -39.73 1.31 10.10
C VAL A 222 -40.95 2.08 9.57
N LEU A 223 -42.15 1.65 9.97
CA LEU A 223 -43.40 2.34 9.63
C LEU A 223 -43.48 3.74 10.27
N LEU A 224 -43.08 3.89 11.53
CA LEU A 224 -43.06 5.15 12.25
C LEU A 224 -42.06 6.15 11.64
N ILE A 225 -40.84 5.70 11.31
CA ILE A 225 -39.83 6.55 10.65
C ILE A 225 -40.30 6.95 9.24
N GLN A 226 -40.90 6.02 8.49
CA GLN A 226 -41.49 6.34 7.18
C GLN A 226 -42.58 7.42 7.34
N LEU A 227 -43.50 7.29 8.30
CA LEU A 227 -44.55 8.29 8.55
C LEU A 227 -43.99 9.66 8.96
N LEU A 228 -43.01 9.69 9.88
CA LEU A 228 -42.37 10.92 10.36
C LEU A 228 -41.58 11.64 9.26
N MET A 229 -40.88 10.90 8.40
CA MET A 229 -40.11 11.49 7.28
C MET A 229 -41.02 11.95 6.13
N THR A 230 -42.17 11.30 5.92
CA THR A 230 -43.14 11.70 4.91
C THR A 230 -43.87 12.98 5.33
N THR A 231 -44.26 13.09 6.61
CA THR A 231 -44.89 14.29 7.19
C THR A 231 -43.92 15.47 7.33
N ALA A 232 -42.64 15.23 7.63
CA ALA A 232 -41.62 16.28 7.68
C ALA A 232 -41.33 16.92 6.31
N LYS A 233 -41.49 16.18 5.20
CA LYS A 233 -41.42 16.76 3.85
C LYS A 233 -42.63 17.62 3.50
N SER A 234 -43.80 17.32 4.05
CA SER A 234 -45.02 18.12 3.87
C SER A 234 -44.95 19.45 4.62
N LEU A 235 -44.26 19.50 5.77
CA LEU A 235 -44.12 20.72 6.57
C LEU A 235 -43.06 21.72 6.05
N LEU A 236 -42.25 21.35 5.05
CA LEU A 236 -41.23 22.24 4.48
C LEU A 236 -41.71 23.03 3.24
N ILE A 237 -42.99 22.93 2.87
CA ILE A 237 -43.64 23.72 1.82
C ILE A 237 -44.76 24.57 2.45
N ILE A 238 -44.42 25.38 3.45
CA ILE A 238 -45.15 26.62 3.76
C ILE A 238 -44.12 27.69 4.13
N LYS A 239 -43.67 28.41 3.10
CA LYS A 239 -43.58 29.87 3.08
C LYS A 239 -44.03 30.33 1.71
#